data_AF-A0A382KKR1-F1
#
_entry.id   AF-A0A382KKR1-F1
#
_cell.length_a   1.000
_cell.length_b   1.000
_cell.length_c   1.000
_cell.angle_alpha   90.00
_cell.angle_beta   90.00
_cell.angle_gamma   90.00
#
_symmetry.space_group_name_H-M   'P 1'
#
loop_
_entity.id
_entity.type
_entity.pdbx_description
1 polymer ?
#
loop_
_entity_poly.entity_id
_entity_poly.type
_entity_poly.pdbx_seq_one_letter_code
_entity_poly.pdbx_strand_id
1 'polypeptide(L)' 'MSVVFLGTPDFALPTLHALLAAPDVDVIAAYTQPPRKAGRGKSLRPSVVHRAAH' A
#
# COMPACT_ATOMS: atom_id res chain seq x y z
N MET A 1 4.49 -14.14 12.39
CA MET A 1 5.72 -13.58 11.82
C MET A 1 5.47 -12.11 11.49
N SER A 2 6.23 -11.20 12.09
CA SER A 2 6.06 -9.76 11.82
C SER A 2 6.74 -9.37 10.51
N VAL A 3 6.04 -8.63 9.66
CA VAL A 3 6.51 -8.24 8.33
C VAL A 3 6.24 -6.78 8.04
N VAL A 4 7.09 -6.20 7.19
CA VAL A 4 6.87 -4.87 6.60
C VAL A 4 6.57 -5.06 5.12
N PHE A 5 5.45 -4.50 4.66
CA PHE A 5 5.06 -4.55 3.26
C PHE A 5 5.62 -3.34 2.50
N LEU A 6 6.21 -3.55 1.33
CA LEU A 6 6.69 -2.46 0.46
C LEU A 6 6.00 -2.56 -0.90
N GLY A 7 5.08 -1.64 -1.17
CA GLY A 7 4.27 -1.67 -2.39
C GLY A 7 3.68 -0.30 -2.75
N THR A 8 3.52 -0.04 -4.04
CA THR A 8 2.96 1.21 -4.56
C THR A 8 1.92 1.03 -5.65
N PRO A 9 2.13 0.18 -6.67
CA PRO A 9 1.20 0.06 -7.78
C PRO A 9 -0.04 -0.74 -7.40
N ASP A 10 -1.08 -0.61 -8.22
CA ASP A 10 -2.40 -1.23 -8.01
C ASP A 10 -2.32 -2.76 -7.85
N PHE A 11 -1.41 -3.42 -8.57
CA PHE A 11 -1.21 -4.87 -8.47
C PHE A 11 -0.58 -5.34 -7.15
N ALA A 12 -0.05 -4.42 -6.32
CA ALA A 12 0.51 -4.77 -5.01
C ALA A 12 -0.60 -4.99 -3.96
N LEU A 13 -1.82 -4.48 -4.22
CA LEU A 13 -2.93 -4.51 -3.28
C LEU A 13 -3.44 -5.92 -2.95
N PRO A 14 -3.61 -6.84 -3.93
CA PRO A 14 -4.00 -8.21 -3.64
C PRO A 14 -2.99 -8.93 -2.72
N THR A 15 -1.69 -8.68 -2.91
CA THR A 15 -0.64 -9.25 -2.05
C THR A 15 -0.73 -8.70 -0.62
N LEU A 16 -0.95 -7.39 -0.45
CA LEU A 16 -1.15 -6.80 0.88
C LEU A 16 -2.36 -7.41 1.58
N HIS A 17 -3.49 -7.55 0.88
CA HIS A 17 -4.70 -8.16 1.45
C HIS A 17 -4.49 -9.62 1.84
N ALA A 18 -3.77 -10.39 1.02
CA ALA A 18 -3.46 -11.78 1.34
C ALA A 18 -2.60 -11.91 2.60
N LEU A 19 -1.62 -11.02 2.79
CA LEU A 19 -0.78 -10.99 3.99
C LEU A 19 -1.58 -10.58 5.23
N LEU A 20 -2.47 -9.59 5.12
CA LEU A 20 -3.34 -9.16 6.21
C LEU A 20 -4.36 -10.24 6.62
N ALA A 21 -4.75 -11.12 5.70
CA ALA A 21 -5.68 -12.21 5.95
C ALA A 21 -5.01 -13.49 6.48
N ALA A 22 -3.67 -13.58 6.42
CA ALA A 22 -2.94 -14.75 6.87
C ALA A 22 -2.84 -14.76 8.41
N PRO A 23 -3.26 -15.85 9.10
CA PRO A 23 -3.39 -15.88 10.56
C PRO A 23 -2.04 -15.84 11.30
N ASP A 24 -0.97 -16.19 10.61
CA ASP A 24 0.39 -16.32 11.09
C ASP A 24 1.31 -15.18 10.61
N VAL A 25 0.75 -14.16 9.94
CA VAL A 25 1.45 -12.96 9.49
C VAL A 25 0.92 -11.73 10.21
N ASP A 26 1.83 -10.93 10.75
CA ASP A 26 1.53 -9.66 11.40
C ASP A 26 2.17 -8.53 10.59
N VAL A 27 1.37 -7.82 9.79
CA VAL A 27 1.85 -6.72 8.94
C VAL A 27 1.93 -5.45 9.80
N ILE A 28 3.12 -5.16 10.31
CA ILE A 28 3.34 -4.07 11.29
C ILE A 28 3.52 -2.70 10.62
N ALA A 29 3.83 -2.66 9.33
CA ALA A 29 3.94 -1.42 8.56
C ALA A 29 3.79 -1.68 7.05
N ALA A 30 3.30 -0.67 6.34
CA ALA A 30 3.29 -0.62 4.88
C ALA A 30 4.00 0.65 4.37
N TYR A 31 5.02 0.47 3.55
CA TYR A 31 5.72 1.56 2.87
C TYR A 31 5.29 1.65 1.40
N THR A 32 5.11 2.88 0.96
CA THR A 32 4.65 3.19 -0.39
C THR A 32 5.24 4.51 -0.88
N GLN A 33 5.21 4.76 -2.18
CA GLN A 33 5.66 6.05 -2.69
C GLN A 33 4.82 7.20 -2.11
N PRO A 34 5.47 8.35 -1.83
CA PRO A 34 4.75 9.53 -1.38
C PRO A 34 3.73 9.96 -2.45
N PRO A 35 2.66 10.67 -2.06
CA PRO A 35 1.73 11.25 -3.02
C PRO A 35 2.46 12.06 -4.09
N ARG A 36 2.12 11.83 -5.35
CA ARG A 36 2.71 12.55 -6.50
C ARG A 36 1.60 13.20 -7.33
N LYS A 37 1.98 14.26 -8.05
CA LYS A 37 1.07 14.98 -8.95
C LYS A 37 0.69 14.08 -10.14
N ALA A 38 -0.61 13.87 -10.37
CA ALA A 38 -1.09 12.99 -11.45
C ALA A 38 -2.37 13.53 -12.10
N GLY A 39 -2.67 13.07 -13.32
CA GLY A 39 -3.87 13.45 -14.06
C GLY A 39 -3.90 14.91 -14.53
N ARG A 40 -5.06 15.33 -15.06
CA ARG A 40 -5.30 16.72 -15.48
C ARG A 40 -5.43 17.60 -14.23
N GLY A 41 -4.76 18.75 -14.23
CA GLY A 41 -4.71 19.64 -13.05
C GLY A 41 -3.65 19.26 -12.00
N LYS A 42 -2.97 18.10 -12.15
CA LYS A 42 -1.78 17.72 -11.37
C LYS A 42 -1.97 17.81 -9.84
N SER A 43 -3.14 17.45 -9.34
CA SER A 43 -3.38 17.34 -7.90
C SER A 43 -2.53 16.23 -7.28
N LEU A 44 -2.17 16.38 -6.00
CA LEU A 44 -1.49 15.32 -5.25
C LEU A 44 -2.43 14.14 -5.09
N ARG A 45 -2.00 12.97 -5.55
CA ARG A 45 -2.76 11.72 -5.41
C ARG A 45 -1.96 10.71 -4.59
N PRO A 46 -2.49 10.20 -3.47
CA PRO A 46 -1.86 9.11 -2.72
C PRO A 46 -1.85 7.82 -3.57
N SER A 47 -0.87 6.94 -3.34
CA SER A 47 -0.83 5.62 -3.98
C SER A 47 -2.01 4.75 -3.53
N VAL A 48 -2.29 3.65 -4.23
CA VAL A 48 -3.31 2.68 -3.78
C VAL A 48 -3.00 2.09 -2.41
N VAL A 49 -1.74 1.75 -2.15
CA VAL A 49 -1.30 1.17 -0.88
C VAL A 49 -1.39 2.20 0.24
N HIS A 50 -1.05 3.46 -0.03
CA HIS A 50 -1.23 4.55 0.94
C HIS A 50 -2.69 4.66 1.37
N ARG A 51 -3.63 4.60 0.42
CA ARG A 51 -5.06 4.69 0.73
C ARG A 51 -5.58 3.48 1.52
N ALA A 52 -5.00 2.31 1.33
CA ALA A 52 -5.44 1.06 1.96
C ALA A 52 -4.81 0.80 3.34
N ALA A 53 -3.69 1.47 3.67
CA ALA A 53 -2.96 1.29 4.92
C ALA A 53 -3.28 2.38 5.98
N HIS A 54 -4.45 3.02 5.88
CA HIS A 54 -4.96 4.01 6.84
C HIS A 54 -5.76 3.35 7.96
#